data_AF-A0A0Q8PJV5-F1
#
_entry.id   AF-A0A0Q8PJV5-F1
#
_cell.length_a   1.000
_cell.length_b   1.000
_cell.length_c   1.000
_cell.angle_alpha   90.00
_cell.angle_beta   90.00
_cell.angle_gamma   90.00
#
_symmetry.space_group_name_H-M   'P 1'
#
loop_
_entity.id
_entity.type
_entity.pdbx_description
1 polymer ?
#
loop_
_entity_poly.entity_id
_entity_poly.type
_entity_poly.pdbx_seq_one_letter_code
_entity_poly.pdbx_strand_id
1 'polypeptide(L)'
;MTGNSTRRAAQEKVMSYHEAQLEVLVRRVAAEVDRFRAGEVDAFDVDQVIFQYSRAAKELWKFCNLDDVEFTASLVDDQRSRDWWQRGEPKRR
;
A
#
# COMPACT_ATOMS: atom_id res chain seq x y z
N MET A 1 -31.08 -14.29 3.39
CA MET A 1 -29.69 -14.81 3.49
C MET A 1 -28.79 -14.14 2.42
N THR A 2 -28.60 -12.83 2.48
CA THR A 2 -27.77 -12.09 1.49
C THR A 2 -26.58 -11.36 2.12
N GLY A 3 -26.65 -11.01 3.40
CA GLY A 3 -25.57 -10.29 4.11
C GLY A 3 -24.22 -11.01 4.13
N ASN A 4 -24.19 -12.34 4.24
CA ASN A 4 -22.93 -13.10 4.19
C ASN A 4 -22.27 -13.08 2.81
N SER A 5 -23.06 -13.01 1.72
CA SER A 5 -22.53 -12.97 0.36
C SER A 5 -21.92 -11.61 0.04
N THR A 6 -22.59 -10.52 0.44
CA THR A 6 -22.10 -9.14 0.27
C THR A 6 -20.82 -8.91 1.06
N ARG A 7 -20.79 -9.36 2.33
CA ARG A 7 -19.61 -9.24 3.18
C ARG A 7 -18.41 -10.00 2.62
N ARG A 8 -18.61 -11.21 2.10
CA ARG A 8 -17.53 -12.01 1.50
C ARG A 8 -16.98 -11.37 0.23
N ALA A 9 -17.85 -10.85 -0.63
CA ALA A 9 -17.44 -10.11 -1.82
C ALA A 9 -16.66 -8.83 -1.46
N ALA A 10 -17.08 -8.11 -0.42
CA ALA A 10 -16.36 -6.95 0.11
C ALA A 10 -14.95 -7.33 0.62
N GLN A 11 -14.82 -8.45 1.35
CA GLN A 11 -13.53 -8.95 1.84
C GLN A 11 -12.57 -9.30 0.69
N GLU A 12 -13.05 -10.07 -0.30
CA GLU A 12 -12.25 -10.45 -1.45
C GLU A 12 -11.76 -9.21 -2.21
N LYS A 13 -12.65 -8.24 -2.41
CA LYS A 13 -12.31 -6.97 -3.04
C LYS A 13 -11.22 -6.19 -2.29
N VAL A 14 -11.37 -6.05 -0.97
CA VAL A 14 -10.38 -5.35 -0.14
C VAL A 14 -9.05 -6.10 -0.14
N MET A 15 -9.06 -7.43 -0.14
CA MET A 15 -7.85 -8.25 -0.22
C MET A 15 -7.13 -8.08 -1.56
N SER A 16 -7.85 -8.17 -2.69
CA SER A 16 -7.26 -7.94 -4.02
C SER A 16 -6.73 -6.52 -4.17
N TYR A 17 -7.43 -5.53 -3.62
CA TYR A 17 -6.93 -4.15 -3.58
C TYR A 17 -5.64 -4.05 -2.76
N HIS A 18 -5.61 -4.65 -1.56
CA HIS A 18 -4.46 -4.63 -0.68
C HIS A 18 -3.22 -5.24 -1.35
N GLU A 19 -3.38 -6.41 -1.98
CA GLU A 19 -2.30 -7.09 -2.71
C GLU A 19 -1.78 -6.23 -3.87
N ALA A 20 -2.67 -5.70 -4.71
CA ALA A 20 -2.28 -4.88 -5.85
C ALA A 20 -1.52 -3.61 -5.43
N GLN A 21 -1.96 -2.94 -4.35
CA GLN A 21 -1.27 -1.74 -3.85
C GLN A 21 0.06 -2.10 -3.16
N LEU A 22 0.13 -3.24 -2.47
CA LEU A 22 1.38 -3.70 -1.87
C LEU A 22 2.42 -4.03 -2.94
N GLU A 23 2.01 -4.63 -4.05
CA GLU A 23 2.89 -4.91 -5.19
C GLU A 23 3.50 -3.62 -5.75
N VAL A 24 2.70 -2.55 -5.90
CA VAL A 24 3.20 -1.23 -6.33
C VAL A 24 4.26 -0.69 -5.36
N LEU A 25 4.05 -0.83 -4.06
CA LEU A 25 5.02 -0.40 -3.05
C LEU A 25 6.31 -1.24 -3.09
N VAL A 26 6.20 -2.56 -3.22
CA VAL A 26 7.35 -3.47 -3.33
C VAL A 26 8.15 -3.20 -4.61
N ARG A 27 7.49 -2.93 -5.74
CA ARG A 27 8.17 -2.57 -7.00
C ARG A 27 9.03 -1.31 -6.87
N ARG A 28 8.63 -0.33 -6.06
CA ARG A 28 9.46 0.87 -5.79
C ARG A 28 10.73 0.52 -5.04
N VAL A 29 10.64 -0.35 -4.02
CA VAL A 29 11.82 -0.83 -3.28
C VAL A 29 12.73 -1.64 -4.19
N ALA A 30 12.17 -2.54 -4.99
CA ALA A 30 12.94 -3.36 -5.93
C ALA A 30 13.75 -2.50 -6.90
N ALA A 31 13.13 -1.46 -7.48
CA ALA A 31 13.82 -0.53 -8.37
C ALA A 31 15.03 0.15 -7.70
N GLU A 32 14.89 0.60 -6.44
CA GLU A 32 16.02 1.23 -5.73
C GLU A 32 17.12 0.24 -5.38
N VAL A 33 16.75 -0.99 -5.00
CA VAL A 33 17.71 -2.07 -4.75
C VAL A 33 18.48 -2.44 -6.02
N ASP A 34 17.84 -2.43 -7.19
CA ASP A 34 18.51 -2.68 -8.45
C ASP A 34 19.49 -1.55 -8.82
N ARG A 35 19.14 -0.29 -8.54
CA ARG A 35 20.06 0.86 -8.65
C ARG A 35 21.26 0.72 -7.72
N PHE A 36 21.05 0.25 -6.49
CA PHE A 36 22.13 -0.02 -5.54
C PHE A 36 23.06 -1.11 -6.05
N ARG A 37 22.51 -2.22 -6.59
CA ARG A 37 23.30 -3.29 -7.21
C ARG A 37 24.12 -2.81 -8.41
N ALA A 38 23.60 -1.82 -9.15
CA ALA A 38 24.30 -1.17 -10.25
C ALA A 38 25.36 -0.14 -9.78
N GLY A 39 25.43 0.18 -8.49
CA GLY A 39 26.35 1.17 -7.93
C GLY A 39 25.91 2.63 -8.15
N GLU A 40 24.64 2.86 -8.50
CA GLU A 40 24.09 4.20 -8.78
C GLU A 40 23.69 4.98 -7.53
N VAL A 41 23.37 4.26 -6.46
CA VAL A 41 22.93 4.81 -5.17
C VAL A 41 23.66 4.11 -4.04
N ASP A 42 23.72 4.75 -2.87
CA ASP A 42 24.35 4.16 -1.70
C ASP A 42 23.34 3.43 -0.80
N ALA A 43 23.82 2.87 0.31
CA ALA A 43 22.97 2.14 1.24
C ALA A 43 22.00 3.06 2.01
N PHE A 44 22.29 4.35 2.17
CA PHE A 44 21.41 5.31 2.83
C PHE A 44 20.23 5.68 1.94
N ASP A 45 20.44 5.80 0.63
CA ASP A 45 19.37 6.01 -0.35
C ASP A 45 18.35 4.84 -0.28
N VAL A 46 18.85 3.60 -0.26
CA VAL A 46 18.01 2.40 -0.12
C VAL A 46 17.29 2.36 1.23
N ASP A 47 17.99 2.66 2.34
CA ASP A 47 17.37 2.70 3.68
C ASP A 47 16.23 3.72 3.73
N GLN A 48 16.40 4.90 3.13
CA GLN A 48 15.36 5.91 3.04
C GLN A 48 14.12 5.40 2.30
N VAL A 49 14.30 4.71 1.17
CA VAL A 49 13.20 4.09 0.41
C VAL A 49 12.51 2.99 1.21
N ILE A 50 13.25 2.12 1.91
CA ILE A 50 12.69 1.08 2.78
C ILE A 50 11.91 1.69 3.96
N PHE A 51 12.41 2.79 4.53
CA PHE A 51 11.72 3.52 5.59
C PHE A 51 10.39 4.09 5.11
N GLN A 52 10.37 4.73 3.94
CA GLN A 52 9.14 5.25 3.35
C GLN A 52 8.17 4.12 2.96
N TYR A 53 8.67 3.01 2.39
CA TYR A 53 7.89 1.80 2.12
C TYR A 53 7.18 1.30 3.38
N SER A 54 7.90 1.17 4.50
CA SER A 54 7.34 0.66 5.75
C SER A 54 6.20 1.54 6.26
N ARG A 55 6.30 2.85 6.08
CA ARG A 55 5.25 3.82 6.44
C ARG A 55 4.06 3.74 5.49
N ALA A 56 4.32 3.66 4.18
CA ALA A 56 3.29 3.52 3.16
C ALA A 56 2.46 2.23 3.35
N ALA A 57 3.15 1.10 3.55
CA ALA A 57 2.53 -0.20 3.81
C ALA A 57 1.69 -0.19 5.09
N LYS A 58 2.13 0.52 6.14
CA LYS A 58 1.34 0.71 7.36
C LYS A 58 0.05 1.49 7.11
N GLU A 59 0.09 2.57 6.35
CA GLU A 59 -1.11 3.34 6.02
C GLU A 59 -2.08 2.55 5.13
N LEU A 60 -1.55 1.77 4.18
CA LEU A 60 -2.34 0.85 3.36
C LEU A 60 -3.03 -0.22 4.23
N TRP A 61 -2.29 -0.84 5.16
CA TRP A 61 -2.83 -1.84 6.07
C TRP A 61 -3.96 -1.27 6.93
N LYS A 62 -3.79 -0.08 7.52
CA LYS A 62 -4.82 0.59 8.33
C LYS A 62 -6.10 0.79 7.54
N PHE A 63 -5.99 1.21 6.27
CA PHE A 63 -7.14 1.42 5.41
C PHE A 63 -7.86 0.10 5.06
N CYS A 64 -7.10 -0.94 4.73
CA CYS A 64 -7.69 -2.24 4.35
C CYS A 64 -8.28 -3.00 5.55
N ASN A 65 -7.92 -2.63 6.78
CA ASN A 65 -8.37 -3.27 8.01
C ASN A 65 -9.25 -2.35 8.88
N LEU A 66 -9.96 -1.39 8.27
CA LEU A 66 -11.01 -0.64 8.98
C LEU A 66 -12.14 -1.58 9.43
N ASP A 67 -12.83 -1.20 10.51
CA ASP A 67 -13.85 -2.05 11.15
C ASP A 67 -15.03 -2.42 10.23
N ASP A 68 -15.35 -1.56 9.26
CA ASP A 68 -16.40 -1.78 8.26
C ASP A 68 -15.81 -2.11 6.88
N VAL A 69 -15.82 -3.40 6.54
CA VAL A 69 -15.31 -3.94 5.26
C VAL A 69 -16.17 -3.54 4.06
N GLU A 70 -17.48 -3.37 4.23
CA GLU A 70 -18.37 -2.98 3.12
C GLU A 70 -18.17 -1.50 2.78
N PHE A 71 -18.04 -0.65 3.81
CA PHE A 71 -17.64 0.74 3.62
C PHE A 71 -16.26 0.84 2.97
N THR A 72 -15.27 0.08 3.45
CA THR A 72 -13.93 0.06 2.85
C THR A 72 -13.96 -0.37 1.38
N ALA A 73 -14.75 -1.39 1.05
CA ALA A 73 -14.95 -1.85 -0.33
C ALA A 73 -15.56 -0.76 -1.22
N SER A 74 -16.49 0.06 -0.71
CA SER A 74 -17.03 1.22 -1.44
C SER A 74 -16.00 2.34 -1.63
N LEU A 75 -15.09 2.54 -0.67
CA LEU A 75 -14.00 3.52 -0.80
C LEU A 75 -12.92 3.08 -1.80
N VAL A 76 -12.79 1.76 -2.04
CA VAL A 76 -11.94 1.23 -3.12
C VAL A 76 -12.51 1.61 -4.49
N ASP A 77 -13.84 1.63 -4.65
CA ASP A 77 -14.52 1.97 -5.91
C ASP A 77 -14.48 3.45 -6.27
N ASP A 78 -14.45 4.35 -5.27
CA ASP A 78 -14.37 5.80 -5.52
C ASP A 78 -13.05 6.22 -6.19
N GLN A 79 -12.11 5.28 -6.40
CA GLN A 79 -10.94 5.37 -7.29
C GLN A 79 -10.11 6.67 -7.22
N ARG A 80 -10.24 7.46 -6.14
CA ARG A 80 -9.29 8.49 -5.82
C ARG A 80 -8.00 7.77 -5.48
N SER A 81 -7.16 7.59 -6.49
CA SER A 81 -5.81 7.05 -6.44
C SER A 81 -5.13 7.55 -5.17
N ARG A 82 -5.20 6.75 -4.10
CA ARG A 82 -4.51 7.05 -2.86
C ARG A 82 -3.07 6.68 -3.16
N ASP A 83 -2.25 7.70 -3.39
CA ASP A 83 -0.82 7.47 -3.47
C ASP A 83 -0.32 7.07 -2.08
N TRP A 84 -0.27 5.76 -1.83
CA TRP A 84 0.23 5.20 -0.58
C TRP A 84 1.69 5.56 -0.34
N TRP A 85 2.47 5.73 -1.40
CA TRP A 85 3.86 6.16 -1.29
C TRP A 85 3.96 7.55 -0.68
N GLN A 86 3.17 8.50 -1.21
CA GLN A 86 3.13 9.87 -0.70
C GLN A 86 2.64 9.90 0.76
N ARG A 87 1.68 9.06 1.13
CA ARG A 87 1.21 8.94 2.52
C ARG A 87 2.29 8.40 3.47
N GLY A 88 3.24 7.64 2.93
CA GLY A 88 4.41 7.16 3.65
C GLY A 88 5.50 8.21 3.85
N GLU A 89 5.42 9.38 3.21
CA GLU A 89 6.50 10.38 3.25
C GLU A 89 6.88 10.76 4.69
N PRO A 90 8.18 10.81 5.02
CA PRO A 90 8.65 11.42 6.25
C PRO A 90 8.21 12.88 6.29
N LYS A 91 7.57 13.30 7.39
CA LYS A 91 7.34 14.73 7.63
C LYS A 91 8.71 15.39 7.82
N ARG A 92 9.10 16.27 6.91
CA ARG A 92 10.30 17.10 7.09
C ARG A 92 10.05 17.98 8.33
N ARG A 93 11.01 17.95 9.26
CA ARG A 93 11.00 18.79 10.46
C ARG A 93 11.50 20.18 10.13
#